data_AF-B4YY01-F1
#
_entry.id   AF-B4YY01-F1
#
_cell.length_a   1.000
_cell.length_b   1.000
_cell.length_c   1.000
_cell.angle_alpha   90.00
_cell.angle_beta   90.00
_cell.angle_gamma   90.00
#
_symmetry.space_group_name_H-M   'P 1'
#
loop_
_entity.id
_entity.type
_entity.pdbx_description
1 polymer ?
#
loop_
_entity_poly.entity_id
_entity_poly.type
_entity_poly.pdbx_seq_one_letter_code
_entity_poly.pdbx_strand_id
1 'polypeptide(L)'
;QRTIGVITKLDLMDEGTDARDVLENKLLPLRRGYIGVVNRSQKDIDGKKDISAALAAERKFFLSHPSYRHLADRMGTPYLQKVLNQ
;
A
#
# COMPACT_ATOMS: atom_id res chain seq x y z
N GLN A 1 8.49 19.45 -7.18
CA GLN A 1 7.26 19.36 -6.35
C GLN A 1 6.16 18.50 -7.01
N ARG A 2 6.54 17.43 -7.73
CA ARG A 2 5.64 16.65 -8.61
C ARG A 2 5.77 15.14 -8.41
N THR A 3 6.22 14.73 -7.23
CA THR A 3 6.58 13.33 -6.92
C THR A 3 5.67 12.83 -5.82
N ILE A 4 5.01 11.70 -6.06
CA ILE A 4 4.30 10.89 -5.08
C ILE A 4 5.13 9.61 -4.91
N GLY A 5 5.45 9.24 -3.68
CA GLY A 5 6.09 7.96 -3.42
C GLY A 5 5.06 6.84 -3.44
N VAL A 6 5.27 5.80 -4.24
CA VAL A 6 4.42 4.60 -4.20
C VAL A 6 5.27 3.44 -3.72
N ILE A 7 4.86 2.82 -2.62
CA ILE A 7 5.56 1.67 -2.03
C ILE A 7 4.73 0.43 -2.31
N THR A 8 5.35 -0.59 -2.90
CA THR A 8 4.69 -1.87 -3.25
C THR A 8 5.26 -3.00 -2.41
N LYS A 9 4.64 -4.19 -2.48
CA LYS A 9 5.14 -5.43 -1.87
C LYS A 9 5.31 -5.35 -0.33
N LEU A 10 4.47 -4.57 0.34
CA LEU A 10 4.47 -4.46 1.81
C LEU A 10 4.13 -5.79 2.51
N ASP A 11 3.50 -6.71 1.79
CA ASP A 11 3.17 -8.07 2.20
C ASP A 11 4.34 -9.07 2.11
N LEU A 12 5.43 -8.68 1.44
CA LEU A 12 6.64 -9.51 1.26
C LEU A 12 7.82 -9.04 2.13
N MET A 13 7.58 -8.15 3.09
CA MET A 13 8.60 -7.71 4.04
C MET A 13 8.94 -8.82 5.02
N ASP A 14 10.21 -8.85 5.46
CA ASP A 14 10.66 -9.81 6.45
C ASP A 14 9.93 -9.62 7.79
N GLU A 15 9.68 -10.72 8.49
CA GLU A 15 9.02 -10.69 9.78
C GLU A 15 9.81 -9.82 10.78
N GLY A 16 9.08 -8.99 11.54
CA GLY A 16 9.68 -8.03 12.47
C GLY A 16 10.14 -6.72 11.83
N THR A 17 9.95 -6.54 10.51
CA THR A 17 10.23 -5.29 9.81
C THR A 17 8.95 -4.64 9.27
N ASP A 18 8.96 -3.30 9.16
CA ASP A 18 7.90 -2.56 8.49
C ASP A 18 8.43 -1.29 7.82
N ALA A 19 7.63 -0.70 6.94
CA ALA A 19 7.93 0.54 6.22
C ALA A 19 7.20 1.74 6.82
N ARG A 20 6.84 1.69 8.11
CA ARG A 20 5.99 2.70 8.75
C ARG A 20 6.59 4.10 8.67
N ASP A 21 7.88 4.26 8.96
CA ASP A 21 8.54 5.58 8.92
C ASP A 21 8.60 6.19 7.52
N VAL A 22 8.63 5.35 6.48
CA VAL A 22 8.53 5.79 5.09
C VAL A 22 7.09 6.25 4.79
N LEU A 23 6.10 5.43 5.12
CA LEU A 23 4.69 5.72 4.86
C LEU A 23 4.15 6.89 5.68
N GLU A 24 4.70 7.13 6.87
CA GLU A 24 4.42 8.31 7.71
C GLU A 24 5.21 9.55 7.26
N ASN A 25 5.98 9.45 6.17
CA ASN A 25 6.73 10.54 5.55
C ASN A 25 7.82 11.14 6.48
N LYS A 26 8.39 10.33 7.37
CA LYS A 26 9.40 10.73 8.36
C LYS A 26 10.82 10.48 7.90
N LEU A 27 11.07 9.36 7.21
CA LEU A 27 12.43 8.95 6.82
C LEU A 27 13.00 9.82 5.68
N LEU A 28 12.26 9.94 4.56
CA LEU A 28 12.63 10.79 3.43
C LEU A 28 11.39 11.59 3.00
N PRO A 29 11.19 12.80 3.55
CA PRO A 29 9.94 13.52 3.32
C PRO A 29 9.71 13.92 1.85
N LEU A 30 8.59 13.50 1.28
CA LEU A 30 8.08 13.98 -0.01
C LEU A 30 6.92 14.96 0.21
N ARG A 31 6.88 16.01 -0.63
CA ARG A 31 5.80 17.02 -0.57
C ARG A 31 4.41 16.44 -0.75
N ARG A 32 4.25 15.39 -1.58
CA ARG A 32 2.97 14.70 -1.79
C ARG A 32 2.87 13.38 -1.01
N GLY A 33 3.83 13.11 -0.12
CA GLY A 33 3.86 11.93 0.73
C GLY A 33 4.04 10.60 -0.01
N TYR A 34 3.67 9.53 0.69
CA TYR A 34 3.77 8.15 0.24
C TYR A 34 2.42 7.44 0.31
N ILE A 35 2.21 6.50 -0.61
CA ILE A 35 1.04 5.63 -0.65
C ILE A 35 1.52 4.18 -0.83
N GLY A 36 1.14 3.31 0.12
CA GLY A 36 1.39 1.88 0.07
C GLY A 36 0.33 1.16 -0.75
N VAL A 37 0.72 0.20 -1.59
CA VAL A 37 -0.18 -0.67 -2.35
C VAL A 37 0.26 -2.13 -2.26
N VAL A 38 -0.71 -3.05 -2.29
CA VAL A 38 -0.47 -4.50 -2.31
C VAL A 38 -1.07 -5.09 -3.58
N ASN A 39 -0.21 -5.66 -4.41
CA ASN A 39 -0.58 -6.18 -5.73
C ASN A 39 -0.89 -7.68 -5.67
N ARG A 40 -1.38 -8.22 -6.78
CA ARG A 40 -1.49 -9.67 -6.97
C ARG A 40 -0.09 -10.30 -7.01
N SER A 41 0.10 -11.37 -6.25
CA SER A 41 1.30 -12.21 -6.34
C SER A 41 1.32 -12.99 -7.66
N GLN A 42 2.46 -13.61 -8.01
CA GLN A 42 2.53 -14.47 -9.20
C GLN A 42 1.52 -15.61 -9.14
N LYS A 43 1.38 -16.25 -7.97
CA LYS A 43 0.39 -17.29 -7.73
C LYS A 43 -1.05 -16.80 -7.92
N ASP A 44 -1.35 -15.58 -7.49
CA ASP A 44 -2.68 -14.97 -7.68
C ASP A 44 -2.96 -14.70 -9.17
N ILE A 45 -1.93 -14.32 -9.95
CA ILE A 45 -2.04 -14.11 -11.40
C ILE A 45 -2.31 -15.44 -12.11
N ASP A 46 -1.51 -16.46 -11.79
CA ASP A 46 -1.64 -17.80 -12.39
C ASP A 46 -3.01 -18.42 -12.04
N GLY A 47 -3.49 -18.17 -10.82
CA GLY A 47 -4.83 -18.53 -10.34
C GLY A 47 -5.96 -17.62 -10.82
N LYS A 48 -5.68 -16.64 -11.69
CA LYS A 48 -6.65 -15.67 -12.25
C LYS A 48 -7.50 -14.98 -11.18
N LYS A 49 -6.89 -14.58 -10.06
CA LYS A 49 -7.57 -13.87 -8.98
C LYS A 49 -8.22 -12.58 -9.50
N ASP A 50 -9.50 -12.46 -9.20
CA ASP A 50 -10.31 -11.30 -9.57
C ASP A 50 -9.77 -10.00 -8.97
N ILE A 51 -9.95 -8.89 -9.69
CA ILE A 51 -9.49 -7.57 -9.26
C ILE A 51 -10.22 -7.13 -7.98
N SER A 52 -11.53 -7.38 -7.87
CA SER A 52 -12.31 -7.03 -6.68
C SER A 52 -11.83 -7.81 -5.46
N ALA A 53 -11.49 -9.09 -5.65
CA ALA A 53 -10.90 -9.91 -4.60
C ALA A 53 -9.50 -9.42 -4.19
N ALA A 54 -8.68 -8.95 -5.15
CA ALA A 54 -7.38 -8.35 -4.85
C ALA A 54 -7.52 -7.05 -4.05
N LEU A 55 -8.45 -6.17 -4.41
CA LEU A 55 -8.72 -4.93 -3.68
C LEU A 55 -9.24 -5.20 -2.26
N ALA A 56 -10.12 -6.20 -2.09
CA ALA A 56 -10.58 -6.61 -0.77
C ALA A 56 -9.44 -7.17 0.09
N ALA A 57 -8.53 -7.96 -0.49
CA ALA A 57 -7.35 -8.48 0.18
C ALA A 57 -6.38 -7.35 0.59
N GLU A 58 -6.15 -6.37 -0.28
CA GLU A 58 -5.35 -5.17 0.00
C GLU A 58 -5.94 -4.37 1.17
N ARG A 59 -7.25 -4.10 1.15
CA ARG A 59 -7.92 -3.38 2.25
C ARG A 59 -7.82 -4.17 3.55
N LYS A 60 -8.01 -5.49 3.50
CA LYS A 60 -7.85 -6.36 4.67
C LYS A 60 -6.43 -6.29 5.23
N PHE A 61 -5.40 -6.38 4.38
CA PHE A 61 -4.00 -6.28 4.78
C PHE A 61 -3.75 -5.00 5.60
N PHE A 62 -4.14 -3.84 5.07
CA PHE A 62 -3.92 -2.57 5.77
C PHE A 62 -4.73 -2.46 7.08
N LEU A 63 -5.93 -3.03 7.15
CA LEU A 63 -6.75 -3.00 8.38
C LEU A 63 -6.25 -3.97 9.47
N SER A 64 -5.64 -5.08 9.07
CA SER A 64 -5.15 -6.12 9.98
C SER A 64 -3.71 -5.92 10.42
N HIS A 65 -2.88 -5.24 9.63
CA HIS A 65 -1.46 -5.06 9.93
C HIS A 65 -1.26 -4.04 11.07
N PRO A 66 -0.66 -4.42 12.22
CA PRO A 66 -0.54 -3.54 13.39
C PRO A 66 0.14 -2.19 13.07
N SER A 67 1.22 -2.20 12.30
CA SER A 67 1.97 -0.99 11.93
C SER A 67 1.26 -0.08 10.92
N TYR A 68 0.22 -0.57 10.21
CA TYR A 68 -0.43 0.19 9.13
C TYR A 68 -1.91 0.46 9.35
N ARG A 69 -2.53 -0.14 10.39
CA ARG A 69 -3.97 -0.03 10.66
C ARG A 69 -4.47 1.41 10.75
N HIS A 70 -3.72 2.30 11.41
CA HIS A 70 -4.08 3.72 11.52
C HIS A 70 -3.88 4.51 10.22
N LEU A 71 -3.18 3.94 9.24
CA LEU A 71 -2.95 4.53 7.92
C LEU A 71 -3.92 4.01 6.87
N ALA A 72 -4.74 3.00 7.17
CA ALA A 72 -5.51 2.24 6.18
C ALA A 72 -6.38 3.11 5.25
N ASP A 73 -6.90 4.24 5.72
CA ASP A 73 -7.74 5.15 4.92
C ASP A 73 -6.97 6.01 3.92
N ARG A 74 -5.63 6.04 4.02
CA ARG A 74 -4.71 6.76 3.12
C ARG A 74 -3.78 5.81 2.37
N MET A 75 -4.14 4.53 2.31
CA MET A 75 -3.37 3.48 1.65
C MET A 75 -4.24 2.72 0.65
N GLY A 76 -3.59 1.91 -0.17
CA GLY A 76 -4.20 1.06 -1.17
C GLY A 76 -4.45 1.73 -2.51
N THR A 77 -4.73 0.89 -3.49
CA THR A 77 -4.93 1.24 -4.90
C THR A 77 -6.09 2.24 -5.08
N PRO A 78 -7.24 2.13 -4.39
CA PRO A 78 -8.31 3.12 -4.52
C PRO A 78 -7.89 4.53 -4.07
N TYR A 79 -7.10 4.62 -3.00
CA TYR A 79 -6.61 5.92 -2.51
C TYR A 79 -5.58 6.50 -3.48
N LEU A 80 -4.67 5.68 -4.02
CA LEU A 80 -3.73 6.10 -5.05
C LEU A 80 -4.45 6.69 -6.27
N GLN A 81 -5.48 6.01 -6.77
CA GLN A 81 -6.28 6.49 -7.90
C GLN A 81 -6.89 7.87 -7.61
N LYS A 82 -7.47 8.06 -6.41
CA LYS A 82 -8.04 9.34 -6.00
C LYS A 82 -6.99 10.46 -5.98
N VAL A 83 -5.78 10.18 -5.48
CA VAL A 83 -4.70 11.17 -5.38
C VAL A 83 -4.08 11.51 -6.74
N LEU A 84 -4.02 10.55 -7.67
CA LEU A 84 -3.53 10.79 -9.03
C LEU A 84 -4.52 11.60 -9.89
N ASN A 85 -5.82 11.54 -9.57
CA ASN A 85 -6.87 12.28 -10.27
C ASN A 85 -7.10 13.71 -9.71
N GLN A 86 -6.31 14.15 -8.74
CA GLN A 86 -6.28 15.53 -8.22
C GLN A 86 -5.20 16.38 -8.90
#